data_AF-A0A2E8HMM3-F1
#
_entry.id   AF-A0A2E8HMM3-F1
#
_cell.length_a   1.000
_cell.length_b   1.000
_cell.length_c   1.000
_cell.angle_alpha   90.00
_cell.angle_beta   90.00
_cell.angle_gamma   90.00
#
_symmetry.space_group_name_H-M   'P 1'
#
loop_
_entity.id
_entity.type
_entity.pdbx_description
1 polymer ?
#
loop_
_entity_poly.entity_id
_entity_poly.type
_entity_poly.pdbx_seq_one_letter_code
_entity_poly.pdbx_strand_id
1 'polypeptide(L)' 'MSIAKVGDVRARSRTFSATERDFQMLEAITRYHGTSKSAAITGLIRKEFWRIFPHGTDSVPPDQGAKVNHE' A
#
# COMPACT_ATOMS: atom_id res chain seq x y z
N MET A 1 20.94 1.36 -20.22
CA MET A 1 20.16 1.08 -18.99
C MET A 1 18.73 1.50 -19.26
N SER A 2 17.83 0.53 -19.40
CA SER A 2 16.44 0.77 -19.78
C SER A 2 15.66 1.23 -18.56
N ILE A 3 15.17 2.45 -18.60
CA ILE A 3 14.35 3.05 -17.55
C ILE A 3 13.02 2.28 -17.56
N ALA A 4 12.73 1.51 -16.50
CA ALA A 4 11.42 0.88 -16.37
C ALA A 4 10.35 1.98 -16.42
N LYS A 5 9.50 1.94 -17.43
CA LYS A 5 8.39 2.87 -17.63
C LYS A 5 7.52 2.79 -16.39
N VAL A 6 7.53 3.83 -15.56
CA VAL A 6 6.57 3.98 -14.45
C VAL A 6 5.18 3.94 -15.09
N GLY A 7 4.52 2.79 -14.98
CA GLY A 7 3.17 2.58 -15.49
C GLY A 7 2.25 3.62 -14.88
N ASP A 8 1.30 4.10 -15.69
CA ASP A 8 0.29 5.11 -15.37
C ASP A 8 0.07 5.35 -13.87
N VAL A 9 0.54 6.50 -13.37
CA VAL A 9 0.52 6.90 -11.95
C VAL A 9 -0.92 7.16 -11.45
N ARG A 10 -1.93 7.00 -12.32
CA ARG A 10 -3.32 7.21 -11.96
C ARG A 10 -3.84 6.04 -11.13
N ALA A 11 -4.39 6.38 -9.97
CA ALA A 11 -5.13 5.43 -9.15
C ALA A 11 -6.29 4.84 -9.96
N ARG A 12 -6.35 3.50 -10.03
CA ARG A 12 -7.48 2.77 -10.61
C ARG A 12 -8.37 2.27 -9.49
N SER A 13 -9.69 2.39 -9.65
CA SER A 13 -10.64 1.81 -8.69
C SER A 13 -10.46 0.29 -8.62
N ARG A 14 -10.33 -0.23 -7.41
CA ARG A 14 -10.29 -1.66 -7.09
C ARG A 14 -11.30 -1.91 -5.98
N THR A 15 -12.06 -2.99 -6.10
CA THR A 15 -13.10 -3.36 -5.14
C THR A 15 -12.59 -4.49 -4.25
N PHE A 16 -12.92 -4.42 -2.97
CA PHE A 16 -12.67 -5.47 -1.99
C PHE A 16 -13.99 -5.78 -1.29
N SER A 17 -14.24 -7.05 -1.00
CA SER A 17 -15.36 -7.46 -0.18
C SER A 17 -15.00 -7.31 1.30
N ALA A 18 -15.96 -6.89 2.11
CA ALA A 18 -15.81 -6.75 3.55
C ALA A 18 -17.14 -7.15 4.21
N THR A 19 -17.07 -7.65 5.43
CA THR A 19 -18.29 -7.77 6.25
C THR A 19 -18.73 -6.38 6.71
N GLU A 20 -20.00 -6.26 7.11
CA GLU A 20 -20.50 -5.01 7.70
C GLU A 20 -19.68 -4.59 8.92
N ARG A 21 -19.26 -5.56 9.74
CA ARG A 21 -18.41 -5.32 10.91
C ARG A 21 -17.06 -4.72 10.52
N ASP A 22 -16.41 -5.26 9.50
CA ASP A 22 -15.12 -4.75 9.03
C ASP A 22 -15.25 -3.33 8.45
N PHE A 23 -16.35 -3.07 7.74
CA PHE A 23 -16.65 -1.73 7.22
C PHE A 23 -16.82 -0.71 8.36
N GLN A 24 -17.56 -1.06 9.41
CA GLN A 24 -17.75 -0.21 10.59
C GLN A 24 -16.44 0.05 11.34
N MET A 25 -15.56 -0.95 11.45
CA MET A 25 -14.22 -0.76 12.01
C MET A 25 -13.40 0.24 11.19
N LEU A 26 -13.41 0.11 9.86
CA LEU A 26 -12.74 1.04 8.98
C LEU A 26 -13.30 2.47 9.11
N GLU A 27 -14.62 2.61 9.23
CA GLU A 27 -15.25 3.90 9.51
C GLU A 27 -14.71 4.53 10.81
N ALA A 28 -14.66 3.77 11.91
CA ALA A 28 -14.17 4.27 13.18
C ALA A 28 -12.72 4.75 13.09
N ILE A 29 -11.83 3.96 12.48
CA ILE A 29 -10.41 4.29 12.28
C ILE A 29 -10.27 5.59 11.46
N THR A 30 -11.00 5.68 10.35
CA THR A 30 -10.90 6.82 9.43
C THR A 30 -11.39 8.12 10.06
N ARG A 31 -12.45 8.06 10.87
CA ARG A 31 -12.93 9.21 11.66
C ARG A 31 -11.92 9.62 12.73
N TYR A 32 -11.31 8.65 13.43
CA TYR A 32 -10.33 8.94 14.48
C TYR A 32 -9.06 9.61 13.94
N HIS A 33 -8.52 9.14 12.81
CA HIS A 33 -7.29 9.67 12.23
C HIS A 33 -7.51 10.84 11.23
N GLY A 34 -8.76 11.15 10.86
CA GLY A 34 -9.05 12.19 9.87
C GLY A 34 -8.58 11.84 8.45
N THR A 35 -8.51 10.56 8.11
CA THR A 35 -8.04 10.06 6.80
C THR A 35 -9.18 9.47 5.98
N SER A 36 -9.07 9.46 4.65
CA SER A 36 -10.03 8.74 3.81
C SER A 36 -9.93 7.21 3.99
N LYS A 37 -11.01 6.48 3.71
CA LYS A 37 -11.04 5.00 3.73
C LYS A 37 -9.97 4.40 2.82
N SER A 38 -9.82 4.95 1.60
CA SER A 38 -8.80 4.52 0.64
C SER A 38 -7.37 4.78 1.16
N ALA A 39 -7.13 5.93 1.79
CA ALA A 39 -5.82 6.24 2.38
C ALA A 39 -5.50 5.27 3.54
N ALA A 40 -6.47 4.96 4.38
CA ALA A 40 -6.29 4.00 5.48
C ALA A 40 -5.93 2.60 4.97
N ILE A 41 -6.71 2.06 4.02
CA ILE A 41 -6.45 0.74 3.42
C ILE A 41 -5.09 0.70 2.72
N THR A 42 -4.80 1.67 1.86
CA THR A 42 -3.53 1.68 1.12
C THR A 42 -2.33 1.87 2.04
N GLY A 43 -2.47 2.66 3.11
CA GLY A 43 -1.45 2.81 4.15
C GLY A 43 -1.16 1.49 4.88
N LEU A 44 -2.21 0.77 5.28
CA LEU A 44 -2.07 -0.55 5.91
C LEU A 44 -1.39 -1.56 4.98
N ILE A 45 -1.81 -1.62 3.70
CA ILE A 45 -1.18 -2.50 2.71
C ILE A 45 0.30 -2.20 2.56
N ARG A 46 0.69 -0.93 2.38
CA ARG A 46 2.10 -0.53 2.25
C ARG A 46 2.90 -0.88 3.49
N LYS A 47 2.35 -0.61 4.67
CA LYS A 47 3.01 -0.91 5.95
C LYS A 47 3.29 -2.41 6.09
N GLU A 48 2.29 -3.24 5.84
CA GLU A 48 2.45 -4.70 5.94
C GLU A 48 3.33 -5.28 4.82
N PHE A 49 3.20 -4.78 3.60
CA PHE A 49 4.02 -5.22 2.47
C PHE A 49 5.51 -5.01 2.76
N TRP A 50 5.92 -3.79 3.15
CA TRP A 50 7.33 -3.50 3.41
C TRP A 50 7.87 -4.16 4.67
N ARG A 51 7.01 -4.47 5.65
CA ARG A 51 7.39 -5.26 6.83
C ARG A 51 7.76 -6.71 6.44
N ILE A 52 7.05 -7.28 5.47
CA ILE A 52 7.24 -8.68 5.03
C ILE A 52 8.30 -8.78 3.93
N PHE A 53 8.32 -7.83 3.00
CA PHE A 53 9.20 -7.79 1.83
C PHE A 53 10.06 -6.52 1.86
N PRO A 54 11.04 -6.41 2.77
CA PRO A 54 11.86 -5.20 2.90
C PRO A 54 12.68 -4.87 1.64
N HIS A 55 12.95 -5.86 0.80
CA HIS A 55 13.62 -5.72 -0.50
C HIS A 55 12.66 -5.78 -1.68
N GLY A 56 11.35 -5.64 -1.44
CA GLY A 56 10.33 -5.76 -2.46
C GLY A 56 10.18 -7.19 -3.00
N THR A 57 9.55 -7.29 -4.17
CA THR A 57 9.33 -8.52 -4.94
C THR A 57 9.68 -8.27 -6.41
N ASP A 58 9.68 -9.33 -7.22
CA ASP A 58 9.90 -9.21 -8.67
C ASP A 58 8.94 -8.22 -9.36
N SER A 59 7.72 -8.10 -8.85
CA SER A 59 6.68 -7.21 -9.40
C SER A 59 6.62 -5.84 -8.74
N VAL A 60 7.14 -5.70 -7.52
CA VAL A 60 7.16 -4.45 -6.74
C VAL A 60 8.57 -4.22 -6.21
N PRO A 61 9.45 -3.57 -6.99
CA PRO A 61 10.83 -3.32 -6.57
C PRO A 61 10.90 -2.33 -5.41
N PRO A 62 12.01 -2.31 -4.64
CA PRO A 62 12.24 -1.32 -3.59
C PRO A 62 12.06 0.12 -4.08
N ASP A 63 11.60 0.98 -3.19
CA ASP A 63 11.56 2.42 -3.44
C ASP A 63 13.00 2.95 -3.72
N GLN A 64 13.10 3.94 -4.61
CA GLN A 64 14.37 4.56 -4.97
C GLN A 64 15.06 5.14 -3.73
N GLY A 65 16.30 4.68 -3.47
CA GLY A 65 17.08 5.10 -2.30
C GLY A 65 16.84 4.27 -1.04
N ALA A 66 16.01 3.22 -1.09
CA ALA A 66 15.95 2.23 -0.01
C ALA A 66 17.33 1.58 0.18
N LYS A 67 17.91 1.68 1.38
CA LYS A 67 19.15 0.98 1.73
C LYS A 67 18.84 -0.50 1.88
N VAL A 68 19.02 -1.25 0.80
CA VAL A 68 19.05 -2.70 0.84
C VAL A 68 20.44 -3.09 1.34
N ASN A 69 20.56 -3.40 2.63
CA ASN A 69 21.78 -4.02 3.14
C ASN A 69 21.84 -5.43 2.52
N HIS A 70 22.74 -5.62 1.56
CA HIS A 70 23.12 -6.95 1.11
C HIS A 70 24.02 -7.55 2.20
N GLU A 71 23.57 -8.63 2.81
CA GLU A 71 24.41 -9.58 3.54
C GLU A 71 24.68 -10.79 2.65
#